data_AF-A0A6N0NWC6-F1
#
_entry.id   AF-A0A6N0NWC6-F1
#
_cell.length_a   1.000
_cell.length_b   1.000
_cell.length_c   1.000
_cell.angle_alpha   90.00
_cell.angle_beta   90.00
_cell.angle_gamma   90.00
#
_symmetry.space_group_name_H-M   'P 1'
#
loop_
_entity.id
_entity.type
_entity.pdbx_description
1 polymer ?
#
loop_
_entity_poly.entity_id
_entity_poly.type
_entity_poly.pdbx_seq_one_letter_code
_entity_poly.pdbx_strand_id
1 'polypeptide(L)' 'MAVVYRCRECSHELYRFEKVGQDFYGVRTPSEISSIYGGKCPKCGRRLGVPGEDEIKVSFKKTKRLIRY' A
#
# COMPACT_ATOMS: atom_id res chain seq x y z
N MET A 1 3.13 -1.49 -10.13
CA MET A 1 2.57 -1.34 -8.78
C MET A 1 2.64 0.13 -8.48
N ALA A 2 1.50 0.75 -8.20
CA ALA A 2 1.46 2.18 -7.95
C ALA A 2 1.60 2.45 -6.45
N VAL A 3 0.80 1.79 -5.59
CA VAL A 3 0.88 1.93 -4.13
C VAL A 3 0.52 0.62 -3.42
N VAL A 4 1.22 0.29 -2.33
CA VAL A 4 0.93 -0.88 -1.47
C VAL A 4 1.02 -0.47 -0.01
N TYR A 5 -0.01 -0.76 0.78
CA TYR A 5 -0.02 -0.60 2.23
C TYR A 5 0.30 -1.93 2.89
N ARG A 6 1.29 -1.92 3.78
CA ARG A 6 1.70 -3.11 4.54
C ARG A 6 1.72 -2.82 6.02
N CYS A 7 1.34 -3.83 6.80
CA CYS A 7 1.55 -3.79 8.24
C CYS A 7 3.06 -3.75 8.54
N ARG A 8 3.49 -2.80 9.36
CA ARG A 8 4.89 -2.62 9.76
C ARG A 8 5.48 -3.87 10.44
N GLU A 9 4.68 -4.57 11.23
CA GLU A 9 5.15 -5.65 12.09
C GLU A 9 5.14 -7.00 11.37
N CYS A 10 4.00 -7.41 10.80
CA CYS A 10 3.85 -8.72 10.18
C CYS A 10 3.96 -8.71 8.65
N SER A 11 4.26 -7.55 8.04
CA SER A 11 4.38 -7.34 6.59
C SER A 11 3.15 -7.76 5.77
N HIS A 12 2.00 -7.95 6.42
CA HIS A 12 0.75 -8.29 5.76
C HIS A 12 0.29 -7.16 4.85
N GLU A 13 -0.10 -7.49 3.61
CA GLU A 13 -0.63 -6.53 2.64
C GLU A 13 -2.07 -6.16 3.04
N LEU A 14 -2.25 -4.90 3.45
CA LEU A 14 -3.55 -4.37 3.87
C LEU A 14 -4.34 -3.85 2.67
N TYR A 15 -3.64 -3.23 1.72
CA TYR A 15 -4.27 -2.69 0.52
C TYR A 15 -3.25 -2.60 -0.61
N ARG A 16 -3.72 -2.81 -1.83
CA ARG A 16 -2.92 -2.69 -3.04
C ARG A 16 -3.70 -1.89 -4.07
N PHE A 17 -3.04 -0.85 -4.58
CA PHE A 17 -3.53 -0.06 -5.69
C PHE A 17 -2.78 -0.45 -6.97
N GLU A 18 -3.48 -1.10 -7.90
CA GLU A 18 -2.92 -1.56 -9.18
C GLU A 18 -3.22 -0.62 -10.34
N LYS A 19 -4.47 -0.21 -10.52
CA LYS A 19 -4.91 0.68 -11.61
C LYS A 19 -6.15 1.48 -11.23
N VAL A 20 -6.34 2.60 -11.93
CA VAL A 20 -7.57 3.40 -11.88
C VAL A 20 -8.70 2.63 -12.57
N GLY A 21 -9.92 2.70 -12.04
CA GLY A 21 -11.11 2.02 -12.61
C GLY A 21 -11.45 0.66 -11.98
N GLN A 22 -10.90 0.34 -10.81
CA GLN A 22 -11.25 -0.87 -10.06
C GLN A 22 -12.44 -0.59 -9.12
N ASP A 23 -12.37 0.41 -8.23
CA ASP A 23 -13.49 0.71 -7.28
C ASP A 23 -13.54 2.16 -6.73
N PHE A 24 -12.56 3.03 -7.02
CA PHE A 24 -12.50 4.41 -6.48
C PHE A 24 -11.71 5.34 -7.42
N TYR A 25 -12.03 6.65 -7.43
CA TYR A 25 -11.36 7.66 -8.27
C TYR A 25 -9.90 7.96 -7.88
N GLY A 26 -9.33 7.28 -6.87
CA GLY A 26 -7.97 7.55 -6.40
C GLY A 26 -7.40 6.53 -5.41
N VAL A 27 -6.21 6.84 -4.89
CA VAL A 27 -5.51 6.05 -3.87
C VAL A 27 -6.10 6.38 -2.50
N ARG A 28 -6.51 5.37 -1.74
CA ARG A 28 -6.95 5.52 -0.34
C ARG A 28 -5.81 6.03 0.53
N THR A 29 -6.11 6.94 1.44
CA THR A 29 -5.15 7.43 2.43
C THR A 29 -4.85 6.37 3.51
N PRO A 30 -3.69 6.41 4.19
CA PRO A 30 -3.40 5.50 5.29
C PRO A 30 -4.46 5.50 6.40
N SER A 31 -5.07 6.66 6.68
CA SER A 31 -6.14 6.81 7.66
C SER A 31 -7.43 6.11 7.26
N GLU A 32 -7.77 6.09 5.97
CA GLU A 32 -8.91 5.30 5.48
C GLU A 32 -8.62 3.81 5.61
N ILE A 33 -7.41 3.37 5.24
CA ILE A 33 -7.01 1.96 5.38
C ILE A 33 -7.08 1.51 6.84
N SER A 34 -6.57 2.32 7.79
CA SER A 34 -6.68 1.98 9.21
C SER A 34 -8.13 1.90 9.68
N SER A 35 -8.99 2.81 9.21
CA SER A 35 -10.42 2.85 9.57
C SER A 35 -11.18 1.62 9.07
N ILE A 36 -10.88 1.15 7.84
CA ILE A 36 -11.48 -0.07 7.26
C ILE A 36 -11.25 -1.30 8.17
N TYR A 37 -10.07 -1.39 8.78
CA TYR A 37 -9.71 -2.49 9.68
C TYR A 37 -9.96 -2.18 11.17
N GLY A 38 -10.75 -1.16 11.49
CA GLY A 38 -11.05 -0.78 12.88
C GLY A 38 -9.81 -0.40 13.69
N GLY A 39 -8.80 0.16 13.02
CA GLY A 39 -7.54 0.57 13.61
C GLY A 39 -6.63 -0.58 14.03
N LYS A 40 -6.87 -1.83 13.60
CA LYS A 40 -6.04 -2.99 13.95
C LYS A 40 -5.69 -3.85 12.74
N CYS A 41 -4.49 -4.43 12.73
CA CYS A 41 -4.10 -5.36 11.68
C CYS A 41 -4.92 -6.65 11.82
N PRO A 42 -5.57 -7.15 10.75
CA PRO A 42 -6.35 -8.39 10.81
C PRO A 42 -5.50 -9.64 11.06
N LYS A 43 -4.17 -9.56 10.84
CA LYS A 43 -3.26 -10.69 10.98
C LYS A 43 -2.55 -10.75 12.34
N CYS A 44 -1.97 -9.64 12.81
CA CYS A 44 -1.22 -9.61 14.08
C CYS A 44 -1.95 -8.87 15.21
N GLY A 45 -3.10 -8.24 14.96
CA GLY A 45 -3.88 -7.53 15.97
C GLY A 45 -3.31 -6.18 16.42
N ARG A 46 -2.14 -5.79 15.91
CA ARG A 46 -1.49 -4.51 16.28
C ARG A 46 -2.23 -3.30 15.74
N ARG A 47 -2.18 -2.19 16.48
CA ARG A 47 -2.82 -0.94 16.08
C ARG A 47 -2.20 -0.42 14.77
N LEU A 48 -3.06 -0.15 13.80
CA LEU A 48 -2.70 0.52 12.54
C LEU A 48 -2.77 2.03 12.76
N GLY A 49 -1.66 2.71 12.49
CA GLY A 49 -1.56 4.17 12.54
C GLY A 49 -1.23 4.73 11.16
N VAL A 50 -1.21 6.06 11.07
CA VAL A 50 -0.65 6.76 9.92
C VAL A 50 0.87 6.55 9.96
N PRO A 51 1.49 6.07 8.86
CA PRO A 51 2.93 5.90 8.82
C PRO A 51 3.64 7.25 8.85
N GLY A 52 4.83 7.29 9.45
CA GLY A 52 5.73 8.44 9.37
C GLY A 52 6.40 8.54 7.99
N GLU A 53 7.03 9.67 7.69
CA GLU A 53 7.73 9.90 6.42
C GLU A 53 8.84 8.87 6.16
N ASP A 54 9.57 8.49 7.21
CA ASP A 54 10.67 7.50 7.15
C ASP A 54 10.22 6.08 6.78
N GLU A 55 8.92 5.79 6.90
CA GLU A 55 8.36 4.47 6.61
C GLU A 55 7.90 4.33 5.16
N ILE A 56 7.83 5.44 4.43
CA ILE A 56 7.40 5.48 3.04
C ILE A 56 8.55 5.05 2.14
N LYS A 57 8.41 3.89 1.50
CA LYS A 57 9.42 3.34 0.58
C LYS A 57 8.96 3.53 -0.87
N VAL A 58 9.67 4.35 -1.62
CA VAL A 58 9.47 4.53 -3.07
C VAL A 58 10.46 3.64 -3.82
N SER A 59 9.98 2.87 -4.79
CA SER A 59 10.82 1.98 -5.60
C SER A 59 10.46 2.09 -7.08
N PHE A 60 11.47 2.33 -7.92
CA PHE A 60 11.30 2.43 -9.36
C PHE A 60 11.47 1.04 -10.00
N LYS A 61 10.45 0.56 -10.74
CA LYS A 61 10.63 -0.63 -11.57
C LYS A 61 11.49 -0.27 -12.78
N LYS A 62 12.66 -0.88 -12.93
CA LYS A 62 13.43 -0.81 -14.18
C LYS A 62 12.62 -1.49 -15.29
N THR A 63 12.05 -0.71 -16.20
CA THR A 63 11.47 -1.22 -17.44
C THR A 63 12.59 -1.75 -18.31
N LYS A 64 12.63 -3.07 -18.57
CA LYS A 64 13.50 -3.62 -19.63
C LYS A 64 13.00 -3.07 -20.96
N ARG A 65 13.71 -2.09 -21.54
CA ARG A 65 13.53 -1.71 -22.94
C ARG A 65 13.92 -2.93 -23.78
N LEU A 66 12.93 -3.66 -24.30
CA LEU A 66 13.15 -4.59 -25.39
C LEU A 66 13.36 -3.74 -26.64
N ILE A 67 14.62 -3.43 -26.95
CA ILE A 67 15.01 -2.92 -28.26
C ILE A 67 14.80 -4.10 -29.21
N ARG A 68 13.70 -4.08 -29.97
CA ARG A 68 13.50 -4.98 -31.11
C ARG A 68 14.24 -4.38 -32.30
N TYR A 69 15.23 -5.12 -32.79
CA TYR A 69 15.90 -4.93 -34.07
C TYR A 69 15.02 -5.42 -35.22
#